data_AF-A0A6I9NZZ3-F1
#
_entry.id   AF-A0A6I9NZZ3-F1
#
_cell.length_a   1.000
_cell.length_b   1.000
_cell.length_c   1.000
_cell.angle_alpha   90.00
_cell.angle_beta   90.00
_cell.angle_gamma   90.00
#
_symmetry.space_group_name_H-M   'P 1'
#
loop_
_entity.id
_entity.type
_entity.pdbx_description
1 polymer ?
#
loop_
_entity_poly.entity_id
_entity_poly.type
_entity_poly.pdbx_seq_one_letter_code
_entity_poly.pdbx_strand_id
1 'polypeptide(L)'
;MTPTLSLVILCALVALVLGSKTERAVPLPCDSGQYTTDGKCCEECPPGEGVVKKCGAKQTVCSQCLDSETFSDIYSHKDQCRPCTECTGLMRMETPCTDSNDAVCICDYNYFFHKVSAKCMPCTVCLVGMGVYSHCENEHDTVCEECVEETYSERESSLDPCLPCTICDDETEIQLEECTPNSDSVCHNPLMPTYATTTSDMDLSPPSFTNVFPPGGSESPMPGGESTTSSAGSPRFLGHGLNENLIPIYCSILAAVVVGLVAYIVFKRWNSCKQNKQAANNRAATNNQMVTPEGEKLHSDSGISVDSQSLQEQQQQQLQAQAEVQAQPSHSGTQDQIVVRVDGGPQLDTPPPGV
;
A
#
# COMPACT_ATOMS: atom_id res chain seq x y z
N MET A 1 21.38 -61.06 57.20
CA MET A 1 21.44 -59.65 57.66
C MET A 1 21.73 -58.64 56.53
N THR A 2 21.69 -59.04 55.26
CA THR A 2 22.11 -58.21 54.11
C THR A 2 21.01 -57.58 53.23
N PRO A 3 19.71 -57.99 53.23
CA PRO A 3 18.75 -57.42 52.28
C PRO A 3 18.17 -56.06 52.74
N THR A 4 18.18 -55.77 54.04
CA THR A 4 17.67 -54.52 54.60
C THR A 4 18.61 -53.35 54.35
N LEU A 5 19.93 -53.58 54.37
CA LEU A 5 20.93 -52.56 54.12
C LEU A 5 20.92 -52.09 52.64
N SER A 6 20.75 -53.03 51.70
CA SER A 6 20.60 -52.69 50.27
C SER A 6 19.34 -51.88 49.98
N LEU A 7 18.21 -52.19 50.65
CA LEU A 7 16.96 -51.46 50.44
C LEU A 7 17.06 -50.02 50.96
N VAL A 8 17.70 -49.82 52.12
CA VAL A 8 17.89 -48.49 52.71
C VAL A 8 18.82 -47.62 51.86
N ILE A 9 19.89 -48.20 51.29
CA ILE A 9 20.80 -47.50 50.38
C ILE A 9 20.07 -47.12 49.08
N LEU A 10 19.25 -48.03 48.53
CA LEU A 10 18.45 -47.75 47.34
C LEU A 10 17.43 -46.62 47.59
N CYS A 11 16.75 -46.64 48.73
CA CYS A 11 15.82 -45.57 49.12
C CYS A 11 16.52 -44.23 49.34
N ALA A 12 17.72 -44.23 49.93
CA ALA A 12 18.51 -43.00 50.13
C ALA A 12 19.03 -42.42 48.80
N LEU A 13 19.45 -43.26 47.86
CA LEU A 13 19.86 -42.84 46.52
C LEU A 13 18.68 -42.31 45.71
N VAL A 14 17.50 -42.95 45.80
CA VAL A 14 16.27 -42.46 45.17
C VAL A 14 15.84 -41.12 45.76
N ALA A 15 15.95 -40.92 47.07
CA ALA A 15 15.67 -39.64 47.72
C ALA A 15 16.66 -38.53 47.31
N LEU A 16 17.94 -38.86 47.13
CA LEU A 16 18.95 -37.92 46.62
C LEU A 16 18.71 -37.53 45.15
N VAL A 17 18.27 -38.48 44.31
CA VAL A 17 17.94 -38.22 42.89
C VAL A 17 16.64 -37.41 42.75
N LEU A 18 15.69 -37.57 43.67
CA LEU A 18 14.44 -36.78 43.72
C LEU A 18 14.60 -35.41 44.38
N GLY A 19 15.63 -35.21 45.22
CA GLY A 19 15.91 -33.95 45.92
C GLY A 19 16.65 -32.91 45.09
N SER A 20 17.29 -33.28 43.99
CA SER A 20 17.96 -32.36 43.07
C SER A 20 17.03 -31.86 41.97
N LYS A 21 15.87 -31.31 42.36
CA LYS A 21 15.09 -30.43 41.49
C LYS A 21 15.53 -29.00 41.77
N THR A 22 16.75 -28.67 41.37
CA THR A 22 17.13 -27.26 41.20
C THR A 22 16.33 -26.76 40.02
N GLU A 23 15.15 -26.18 40.29
CA GLU A 23 14.50 -25.26 39.36
C GLU A 23 15.48 -24.11 39.13
N ARG A 24 16.31 -24.29 38.11
CA ARG A 24 17.07 -23.19 37.54
C ARG A 24 15.98 -22.26 37.00
N ALA A 25 15.66 -21.21 37.74
CA ALA A 25 14.80 -20.14 37.29
C ALA A 25 15.34 -19.71 35.92
N VAL A 26 14.65 -20.11 34.86
CA VAL A 26 14.95 -19.63 33.52
C VAL A 26 14.67 -18.14 33.60
N PRO A 27 15.68 -17.27 33.45
CA PRO A 27 15.43 -15.84 33.42
C PRO A 27 14.44 -15.62 32.29
N LEU A 28 13.28 -15.03 32.62
CA LEU A 28 12.37 -14.57 31.58
C LEU A 28 13.18 -13.73 30.60
N PRO A 29 13.07 -13.98 29.28
CA PRO A 29 13.73 -13.16 28.28
C PRO A 29 13.30 -11.70 28.53
N CYS A 30 14.29 -10.83 28.67
CA CYS A 30 14.08 -9.42 28.96
C CYS A 30 14.13 -8.66 27.64
N ASP A 31 12.97 -8.18 27.19
CA ASP A 31 12.83 -7.50 25.89
C ASP A 31 13.69 -6.23 25.81
N SER A 32 13.88 -5.54 26.94
CA SER A 32 14.74 -4.36 27.06
C SER A 32 16.25 -4.67 27.03
N GLY A 33 16.65 -5.93 27.24
CA GLY A 33 18.05 -6.35 27.24
C GLY A 33 18.93 -5.77 28.36
N GLN A 34 18.34 -5.06 29.33
CA GLN A 34 19.03 -4.51 30.50
C GLN A 34 18.34 -4.89 31.80
N TYR A 35 19.14 -4.93 32.88
CA TYR A 35 18.67 -5.30 34.21
C TYR A 35 19.11 -4.27 35.23
N THR A 36 18.30 -4.12 36.28
CA THR A 36 18.68 -3.34 37.46
C THR A 36 19.78 -4.05 38.24
N THR A 37 20.41 -3.34 39.18
CA THR A 37 21.37 -3.94 40.13
C THR A 37 20.77 -5.08 40.96
N ASP A 38 19.44 -5.09 41.13
CA ASP A 38 18.69 -6.13 41.84
C ASP A 38 18.30 -7.32 40.94
N GLY A 39 18.76 -7.34 39.68
CA GLY A 39 18.50 -8.41 38.72
C GLY A 39 17.10 -8.39 38.10
N LYS A 40 16.34 -7.30 38.24
CA LYS A 40 15.02 -7.15 37.60
C LYS A 40 15.20 -6.59 36.19
N CYS A 41 14.42 -7.08 35.23
CA CYS A 41 14.41 -6.52 33.87
C CYS A 41 14.02 -5.04 33.90
N CYS A 42 14.64 -4.23 33.04
CA CYS A 42 14.30 -2.82 32.95
C CYS A 42 12.91 -2.63 32.35
N GLU A 43 12.08 -1.82 33.01
CA GLU A 43 10.73 -1.48 32.51
C GLU A 43 10.86 -0.42 31.41
N GLU A 44 10.10 -0.59 30.33
CA GLU A 44 10.09 0.32 29.19
C GLU A 44 8.91 1.29 29.29
N CYS A 45 9.17 2.56 29.01
CA CYS A 45 8.12 3.56 28.89
C CYS A 45 7.32 3.30 27.62
N PRO A 46 5.97 3.28 27.68
CA PRO A 46 5.14 3.11 26.49
C PRO A 46 5.15 4.37 25.61
N PRO A 47 4.67 4.28 24.36
CA PRO A 47 4.35 5.46 23.54
C PRO A 47 3.44 6.43 24.31
N GLY A 48 3.68 7.73 24.18
CA GLY A 48 3.08 8.77 25.02
C GLY A 48 3.93 9.15 26.24
N GLU A 49 4.87 8.29 26.65
CA GLU A 49 5.76 8.53 27.78
C GLU A 49 7.25 8.44 27.40
N GLY A 50 8.07 9.25 28.05
CA GLY A 50 9.53 9.28 27.90
C GLY A 50 10.27 9.08 29.22
N VAL A 51 11.53 8.64 29.11
CA VAL A 51 12.37 8.26 30.25
C VAL A 51 12.96 9.48 30.96
N VAL A 52 12.51 9.80 32.16
CA VAL A 52 13.11 10.84 33.01
C VAL A 52 14.35 10.33 33.73
N LYS A 53 14.32 9.07 34.20
CA LYS A 53 15.46 8.43 34.85
C LYS A 53 15.66 7.04 34.25
N LYS A 54 16.88 6.83 33.77
CA LYS A 54 17.29 5.55 33.17
C LYS A 54 17.36 4.44 34.22
N CYS A 55 17.08 3.23 33.77
CA CYS A 55 17.28 2.02 34.54
C CYS A 55 18.75 1.87 34.99
N GLY A 56 18.97 1.41 36.22
CA GLY A 56 20.29 1.19 36.79
C GLY A 56 20.20 0.58 38.19
N ALA A 57 20.52 1.37 39.23
CA ALA A 57 20.27 0.93 40.61
C ALA A 57 18.77 0.86 40.97
N LYS A 58 17.97 1.70 40.30
CA LYS A 58 16.51 1.74 40.42
C LYS A 58 15.90 1.48 39.05
N GLN A 59 14.59 1.23 39.06
CA GLN A 59 13.83 0.99 37.85
C GLN A 59 13.67 2.27 37.01
N THR A 60 13.38 2.11 35.72
CA THR A 60 13.08 3.23 34.82
C THR A 60 11.95 4.09 35.39
N VAL A 61 12.08 5.41 35.25
CA VAL A 61 11.01 6.36 35.62
C VAL A 61 10.55 7.07 34.36
N CYS A 62 9.28 6.92 34.05
CA CYS A 62 8.62 7.50 32.88
C CYS A 62 7.81 8.75 33.26
N SER A 63 7.65 9.65 32.30
CA SER A 63 6.71 10.78 32.39
C SER A 63 6.02 10.99 31.05
N GLN A 64 4.78 11.46 31.10
CA GLN A 64 4.04 11.80 29.90
C GLN A 64 4.73 12.91 29.11
N CYS A 65 4.73 12.76 27.78
CA CYS A 65 5.21 13.78 26.88
C CYS A 65 4.23 14.96 26.83
N LEU A 66 4.77 16.16 26.62
CA LEU A 66 3.97 17.37 26.55
C LEU A 66 3.29 17.46 25.18
N ASP A 67 1.95 17.40 25.19
CA ASP A 67 1.13 17.44 23.97
C ASP A 67 1.48 18.66 23.11
N SER A 68 1.51 18.47 21.79
CA SER A 68 1.94 19.45 20.76
C SER A 68 3.39 19.96 20.84
N GLU A 69 4.18 19.62 21.87
CA GLU A 69 5.58 20.02 22.01
C GLU A 69 6.55 18.85 21.88
N THR A 70 6.21 17.69 22.45
CA THR A 70 7.05 16.51 22.47
C THR A 70 6.25 15.22 22.31
N PHE A 71 6.87 14.18 21.76
CA PHE A 71 6.26 12.87 21.56
C PHE A 71 7.21 11.70 21.86
N SER A 72 6.63 10.51 22.03
CA SER A 72 7.35 9.23 22.09
C SER A 72 6.51 8.16 21.40
N ASP A 73 7.01 7.56 20.33
CA ASP A 73 6.32 6.60 19.46
C ASP A 73 6.75 5.13 19.67
N ILE A 74 7.67 4.89 20.61
CA ILE A 74 8.28 3.58 20.85
C ILE A 74 8.23 3.18 22.32
N TYR A 75 8.32 1.88 22.56
CA TYR A 75 8.63 1.37 23.89
C TYR A 75 10.13 1.53 24.15
N SER A 76 10.51 2.28 25.18
CA SER A 76 11.93 2.46 25.51
C SER A 76 12.18 2.68 26.99
N HIS A 77 13.26 2.06 27.50
CA HIS A 77 13.79 2.31 28.83
C HIS A 77 14.97 3.30 28.85
N LYS A 78 15.31 3.89 27.69
CA LYS A 78 16.43 4.83 27.54
C LYS A 78 16.04 6.19 26.95
N ASP A 79 15.05 6.22 26.08
CA ASP A 79 14.73 7.38 25.25
C ASP A 79 13.77 8.32 25.97
N GLN A 80 14.09 9.62 25.88
CA GLN A 80 13.24 10.70 26.38
C GLN A 80 12.22 11.10 25.33
N CYS A 81 11.20 11.85 25.75
CA CYS A 81 10.30 12.54 24.82
C CYS A 81 11.12 13.39 23.85
N ARG A 82 10.84 13.24 22.56
CA ARG A 82 11.49 13.99 21.47
C ARG A 82 10.66 15.21 21.13
N PRO A 83 11.28 16.35 20.76
CA PRO A 83 10.51 17.49 20.28
C PRO A 83 9.76 17.13 18.99
N CYS A 84 8.54 17.64 18.86
CA CYS A 84 7.74 17.50 17.64
C CYS A 84 8.42 18.17 16.44
N THR A 85 8.24 17.57 15.27
CA THR A 85 8.63 18.17 14.00
C THR A 85 7.76 19.40 13.72
N GLU A 86 8.41 20.53 13.40
CA GLU A 86 7.72 21.76 13.01
C GLU A 86 7.64 21.86 11.48
N CYS A 87 6.43 21.92 10.94
CA CYS A 87 6.22 22.10 9.50
C CYS A 87 6.52 23.57 9.13
N THR A 88 7.63 23.79 8.44
CA THR A 88 8.09 25.13 8.04
C THR A 88 8.20 25.29 6.52
N GLY A 89 8.23 26.53 6.03
CA GLY A 89 8.36 26.81 4.61
C GLY A 89 7.06 26.58 3.82
N LEU A 90 7.13 25.78 2.76
CA LEU A 90 5.99 25.42 1.88
C LEU A 90 5.35 24.09 2.31
N MET A 91 5.42 23.79 3.60
CA MET A 91 4.89 22.57 4.18
C MET A 91 3.77 22.91 5.15
N ARG A 92 2.72 22.09 5.15
CA ARG A 92 1.62 22.14 6.11
C ARG A 92 1.56 20.85 6.91
N MET A 93 0.93 20.94 8.06
CA MET A 93 0.66 19.80 8.91
C MET A 93 -0.51 18.99 8.32
N GLU A 94 -0.27 17.70 8.08
CA GLU A 94 -1.32 16.74 7.73
C GLU A 94 -1.91 16.11 8.99
N THR A 95 -1.05 15.58 9.85
CA THR A 95 -1.42 15.07 11.16
C THR A 95 -0.75 15.90 12.25
N PRO A 96 -1.49 16.32 13.28
CA PRO A 96 -0.91 17.06 14.39
C PRO A 96 0.03 16.19 15.22
N CYS A 97 1.01 16.83 15.86
CA CYS A 97 1.81 16.16 16.87
C CYS A 97 0.95 15.86 18.10
N THR A 98 1.06 14.64 18.62
CA THR A 98 0.45 14.21 19.88
C THR A 98 1.53 13.66 20.79
N ASP A 99 1.22 13.39 22.07
CA ASP A 99 2.18 12.78 23.00
C ASP A 99 2.82 11.46 22.50
N SER A 100 2.11 10.75 21.62
CA SER A 100 2.49 9.42 21.11
C SER A 100 2.95 9.40 19.66
N ASN A 101 2.73 10.47 18.89
CA ASN A 101 3.03 10.51 17.46
C ASN A 101 3.60 11.87 17.05
N ASP A 102 4.58 11.86 16.15
CA ASP A 102 5.11 13.10 15.59
C ASP A 102 4.10 13.77 14.64
N ALA A 103 4.31 15.06 14.38
CA ALA A 103 3.61 15.75 13.30
C ALA A 103 4.08 15.22 11.93
N VAL A 104 3.13 14.96 11.03
CA VAL A 104 3.42 14.63 9.64
C VAL A 104 3.28 15.89 8.80
N CYS A 105 4.38 16.29 8.16
CA CYS A 105 4.43 17.46 7.29
C CYS A 105 4.39 17.06 5.82
N ILE A 106 3.49 17.69 5.08
CA ILE A 106 3.33 17.53 3.63
C ILE A 106 3.42 18.88 2.94
N CYS A 107 3.59 18.90 1.62
CA CYS A 107 3.56 20.15 0.88
C CYS A 107 2.19 20.86 1.04
N ASP A 108 2.25 22.18 1.07
CA ASP A 108 1.06 23.03 1.19
C ASP A 108 0.13 22.91 -0.02
N TYR A 109 -1.07 23.47 0.07
CA TYR A 109 -2.03 23.45 -1.04
C TYR A 109 -1.44 24.03 -2.31
N ASN A 110 -1.69 23.36 -3.45
CA ASN A 110 -1.10 23.68 -4.75
C ASN A 110 0.42 23.47 -4.83
N TYR A 111 0.98 22.63 -3.96
CA TYR A 111 2.36 22.15 -4.07
C TYR A 111 2.44 20.62 -3.96
N PHE A 112 3.38 20.02 -4.68
CA PHE A 112 3.72 18.60 -4.57
C PHE A 112 5.19 18.42 -4.17
N PHE A 113 5.51 17.28 -3.55
CA PHE A 113 6.87 16.95 -3.14
C PHE A 113 7.66 16.33 -4.28
N HIS A 114 8.59 17.10 -4.85
CA HIS A 114 9.45 16.61 -5.91
C HIS A 114 10.65 15.82 -5.33
N LYS A 115 10.61 14.49 -5.48
CA LYS A 115 11.57 13.53 -4.85
C LYS A 115 13.03 13.79 -5.22
N VAL A 116 13.32 14.26 -6.43
CA VAL A 116 14.70 14.49 -6.91
C VAL A 116 15.31 15.75 -6.29
N SER A 117 14.53 16.83 -6.16
CA SER A 117 15.00 18.07 -5.55
C SER A 117 14.80 18.13 -4.04
N ALA A 118 14.09 17.16 -3.46
CA ALA A 118 13.69 17.08 -2.06
C ALA A 118 13.02 18.38 -1.57
N LYS A 119 12.13 18.94 -2.40
CA LYS A 119 11.48 20.25 -2.17
C LYS A 119 10.03 20.23 -2.65
N CYS A 120 9.20 21.03 -2.00
CA CYS A 120 7.86 21.34 -2.47
C CYS A 120 7.93 22.25 -3.69
N MET A 121 7.32 21.81 -4.78
CA MET A 121 7.23 22.52 -6.05
C MET A 121 5.77 22.88 -6.32
N PRO A 122 5.49 24.06 -6.92
CA PRO A 122 4.13 24.42 -7.26
C PRO A 122 3.56 23.44 -8.27
N CYS A 123 2.27 23.12 -8.12
CA CYS A 123 1.55 22.32 -9.09
C CYS A 123 1.45 23.04 -10.43
N THR A 124 1.60 22.29 -11.52
CA THR A 124 1.40 22.78 -12.88
C THR A 124 -0.05 23.21 -13.07
N VAL A 125 -0.23 24.38 -13.69
CA VAL A 125 -1.55 24.90 -14.10
C VAL A 125 -1.76 24.53 -15.57
N CYS A 126 -2.89 23.90 -15.87
CA CYS A 126 -3.26 23.60 -17.25
C CYS A 126 -3.73 24.88 -17.93
N LEU A 127 -3.19 25.16 -19.11
CA LEU A 127 -3.50 26.37 -19.87
C LEU A 127 -4.84 26.25 -20.58
N VAL A 128 -5.31 27.36 -21.14
CA VAL A 128 -6.44 27.40 -22.07
C VAL A 128 -6.22 26.39 -23.20
N GLY A 129 -7.25 25.62 -23.55
CA GLY A 129 -7.13 24.50 -24.49
C GLY A 129 -6.70 23.17 -23.86
N MET A 130 -6.33 23.17 -22.58
CA MET A 130 -5.96 21.97 -21.83
C MET A 130 -6.81 21.82 -20.58
N GLY A 131 -7.08 20.57 -20.20
CA GLY A 131 -7.79 20.20 -18.98
C GLY A 131 -6.92 19.36 -18.06
N VAL A 132 -7.28 19.33 -16.79
CA VAL A 132 -6.66 18.45 -15.79
C VAL A 132 -7.09 17.00 -16.03
N TYR A 133 -6.12 16.16 -16.39
CA TYR A 133 -6.28 14.71 -16.48
C TYR A 133 -6.08 14.04 -15.12
N SER A 134 -5.03 14.46 -14.40
CA SER A 134 -4.73 14.01 -13.04
C SER A 134 -4.46 15.21 -12.16
N HIS A 135 -5.15 15.29 -11.04
CA HIS A 135 -4.96 16.36 -10.06
C HIS A 135 -3.59 16.26 -9.41
N CYS A 136 -3.07 17.42 -8.99
CA CYS A 136 -1.91 17.48 -8.13
C CYS A 136 -2.18 16.78 -6.78
N GLU A 137 -1.26 15.92 -6.36
CA GLU A 137 -1.27 15.31 -5.03
C GLU A 137 0.05 15.60 -4.31
N ASN A 138 0.20 15.08 -3.10
CA ASN A 138 1.38 15.31 -2.29
C ASN A 138 2.68 14.80 -2.91
N GLU A 139 2.62 13.79 -3.78
CA GLU A 139 3.80 13.16 -4.37
C GLU A 139 3.95 13.36 -5.89
N HIS A 140 2.94 13.89 -6.57
CA HIS A 140 2.96 14.03 -8.02
C HIS A 140 2.26 15.30 -8.47
N ASP A 141 2.73 15.79 -9.61
CA ASP A 141 2.27 17.04 -10.21
C ASP A 141 0.94 16.84 -10.95
N THR A 142 0.26 17.95 -11.22
CA THR A 142 -0.88 18.00 -12.14
C THR A 142 -0.44 17.51 -13.52
N VAL A 143 -1.23 16.62 -14.11
CA VAL A 143 -1.06 16.18 -15.49
C VAL A 143 -2.16 16.81 -16.32
N CYS A 144 -1.77 17.55 -17.35
CA CYS A 144 -2.67 18.19 -18.28
C CYS A 144 -2.83 17.37 -19.56
N GLU A 145 -4.02 17.39 -20.13
CA GLU A 145 -4.32 16.84 -21.46
C GLU A 145 -4.91 17.93 -22.36
N GLU A 146 -4.72 17.78 -23.67
CA GLU A 146 -5.34 18.66 -24.66
C GLU A 146 -6.83 18.33 -24.77
N CYS A 147 -7.68 19.36 -24.84
CA CYS A 147 -9.09 19.16 -25.09
C CYS A 147 -9.30 18.76 -26.55
N VAL A 148 -9.86 17.57 -26.75
CA VAL A 148 -10.18 17.00 -28.06
C VAL A 148 -11.70 16.93 -28.21
N GLU A 149 -12.16 16.91 -29.47
CA GLU A 149 -13.54 16.67 -29.93
C GLU A 149 -14.68 16.94 -28.92
N GLU A 150 -15.49 17.97 -29.17
CA GLU A 150 -16.64 18.33 -28.34
C GLU A 150 -16.30 18.61 -26.87
N THR A 151 -15.06 19.00 -26.58
CA THR A 151 -14.64 19.51 -25.27
C THR A 151 -13.79 20.78 -25.37
N TYR A 152 -13.82 21.60 -24.32
CA TYR A 152 -13.09 22.85 -24.25
C TYR A 152 -12.59 23.18 -22.83
N SER A 153 -11.61 24.08 -22.76
CA SER A 153 -11.14 24.70 -21.52
C SER A 153 -10.79 26.17 -21.80
N GLU A 154 -11.60 27.08 -21.27
CA GLU A 154 -11.51 28.54 -21.54
C GLU A 154 -10.61 29.29 -20.55
N ARG A 155 -10.17 28.64 -19.47
CA ARG A 155 -9.40 29.27 -18.39
C ARG A 155 -8.23 28.40 -17.95
N GLU A 156 -7.18 29.04 -17.47
CA GLU A 156 -6.06 28.34 -16.86
C GLU A 156 -6.49 27.78 -15.48
N SER A 157 -6.30 26.49 -15.25
CA SER A 157 -6.76 25.82 -14.03
C SER A 157 -5.88 24.64 -13.64
N SER A 158 -5.67 24.45 -12.34
CA SER A 158 -5.02 23.26 -11.76
C SER A 158 -6.04 22.21 -11.29
N LEU A 159 -7.34 22.48 -11.46
CA LEU A 159 -8.42 21.60 -10.99
C LEU A 159 -9.42 21.23 -12.08
N ASP A 160 -9.65 22.07 -13.07
CA ASP A 160 -10.74 21.85 -14.03
C ASP A 160 -10.31 20.90 -15.16
N PRO A 161 -11.05 19.81 -15.42
CA PRO A 161 -10.86 18.98 -16.62
C PRO A 161 -11.42 19.68 -17.86
N CYS A 162 -11.21 19.08 -19.05
CA CYS A 162 -11.88 19.54 -20.26
C CYS A 162 -13.40 19.39 -20.10
N LEU A 163 -14.12 20.48 -20.34
CA LEU A 163 -15.57 20.56 -20.19
C LEU A 163 -16.24 20.19 -21.52
N PRO A 164 -17.37 19.47 -21.51
CA PRO A 164 -18.10 19.20 -22.74
C PRO A 164 -18.67 20.48 -23.33
N CYS A 165 -18.62 20.61 -24.65
CA CYS A 165 -19.23 21.72 -25.37
C CYS A 165 -20.75 21.70 -25.21
N THR A 166 -21.34 22.89 -25.18
CA THR A 166 -22.77 23.11 -25.32
C THR A 166 -23.20 22.63 -26.72
N ILE A 167 -24.32 21.92 -26.80
CA ILE A 167 -24.91 21.46 -28.07
C ILE A 167 -26.15 22.30 -28.33
N CYS A 168 -26.14 23.09 -29.41
CA CYS A 168 -27.29 23.89 -29.81
C CYS A 168 -28.38 23.01 -30.44
N ASP A 169 -29.64 23.28 -30.10
CA ASP A 169 -30.78 22.60 -30.73
C ASP A 169 -31.07 23.21 -32.11
N ASP A 170 -30.83 22.43 -33.18
CA ASP A 170 -31.02 22.85 -34.57
C ASP A 170 -32.45 23.36 -34.90
N GLU A 171 -33.46 22.99 -34.11
CA GLU A 171 -34.85 23.43 -34.33
C GLU A 171 -35.18 24.76 -33.65
N THR A 172 -34.50 25.11 -32.56
CA THR A 172 -34.88 26.24 -31.69
C THR A 172 -33.78 27.28 -31.49
N GLU A 173 -32.53 26.94 -31.79
CA GLU A 173 -31.36 27.75 -31.54
C GLU A 173 -30.48 27.84 -32.80
N ILE A 174 -29.77 28.95 -32.92
CA ILE A 174 -28.81 29.21 -33.99
C ILE A 174 -27.42 29.22 -33.35
N GLN A 175 -26.52 28.36 -33.82
CA GLN A 175 -25.12 28.38 -33.41
C GLN A 175 -24.44 29.63 -33.99
N LEU A 176 -23.97 30.51 -33.12
CA LEU A 176 -23.23 31.73 -33.48
C LEU A 176 -21.73 31.47 -33.58
N GLU A 177 -21.20 30.67 -32.66
CA GLU A 177 -19.81 30.26 -32.60
C GLU A 177 -19.72 28.74 -32.44
N GLU A 178 -18.81 28.14 -33.21
CA GLU A 178 -18.52 26.71 -33.15
C GLU A 178 -17.67 26.41 -31.91
N CYS A 179 -17.79 25.19 -31.37
CA CYS A 179 -16.94 24.81 -30.26
C CYS A 179 -15.49 24.64 -30.71
N THR A 180 -14.55 25.07 -29.87
CA THR A 180 -13.13 24.84 -30.07
C THR A 180 -12.51 24.31 -28.78
N PRO A 181 -11.29 23.75 -28.80
CA PRO A 181 -10.62 23.33 -27.57
C PRO A 181 -10.48 24.43 -26.51
N ASN A 182 -10.53 25.71 -26.91
CA ASN A 182 -10.35 26.86 -26.01
C ASN A 182 -11.63 27.65 -25.72
N SER A 183 -12.77 27.32 -26.33
CA SER A 183 -14.01 28.07 -26.16
C SER A 183 -15.24 27.19 -26.39
N ASP A 184 -16.28 27.41 -25.60
CA ASP A 184 -17.56 26.75 -25.81
C ASP A 184 -18.22 27.17 -27.14
N SER A 185 -19.19 26.38 -27.59
CA SER A 185 -20.14 26.85 -28.61
C SER A 185 -21.10 27.89 -28.01
N VAL A 186 -21.53 28.82 -28.85
CA VAL A 186 -22.47 29.88 -28.44
C VAL A 186 -23.79 29.70 -29.17
N CYS A 187 -24.84 29.33 -28.43
CA CYS A 187 -26.19 29.15 -28.97
C CYS A 187 -27.03 30.41 -28.76
N HIS A 188 -27.77 30.82 -29.80
CA HIS A 188 -28.69 31.95 -29.75
C HIS A 188 -30.12 31.49 -30.02
N ASN A 189 -31.01 31.69 -29.05
CA ASN A 189 -32.44 31.43 -29.24
C ASN A 189 -33.18 32.71 -29.68
N PRO A 190 -33.64 32.83 -30.94
CA PRO A 190 -34.31 34.02 -31.44
C PRO A 190 -35.72 34.23 -30.84
N LEU A 191 -36.28 33.24 -30.14
CA LEU A 191 -37.58 33.32 -29.46
C LEU A 191 -37.45 33.76 -27.99
N MET A 192 -36.24 33.80 -27.43
CA MET A 192 -35.97 34.35 -26.11
C MET A 192 -35.74 35.86 -26.20
N PRO A 193 -36.48 36.70 -25.46
CA PRO A 193 -36.19 38.12 -25.37
C PRO A 193 -34.77 38.29 -24.83
N THR A 194 -33.89 38.93 -25.61
CA THR A 194 -32.62 39.45 -25.10
C THR A 194 -32.97 40.53 -24.07
N TYR A 195 -33.11 40.13 -22.79
CA TYR A 195 -32.93 41.09 -21.72
C TYR A 195 -31.47 41.50 -21.82
N ALA A 196 -31.23 42.59 -22.52
CA ALA A 196 -30.00 43.34 -22.37
C ALA A 196 -29.92 43.65 -20.87
N THR A 197 -29.13 42.87 -20.13
CA THR A 197 -28.57 43.33 -18.88
C THR A 197 -27.65 44.47 -19.29
N THR A 198 -28.27 45.65 -19.40
CA THR A 198 -27.57 46.90 -19.47
C THR A 198 -26.80 46.91 -18.16
N THR A 199 -25.50 46.61 -18.22
CA THR A 199 -24.56 46.96 -17.17
C THR A 199 -24.49 48.48 -17.17
N SER A 200 -25.55 49.10 -16.69
CA SER A 200 -25.51 50.46 -16.19
C SER A 200 -24.52 50.41 -15.04
N ASP A 201 -23.40 51.10 -15.24
CA ASP A 201 -22.42 51.49 -14.24
C ASP A 201 -23.04 51.56 -12.83
N MET A 202 -22.85 50.50 -12.04
CA MET A 202 -22.98 50.60 -10.59
C MET A 202 -21.64 51.12 -10.09
N ASP A 203 -21.59 52.44 -10.12
CA ASP A 203 -20.62 53.32 -9.51
C ASP A 203 -20.11 52.76 -8.17
N LEU A 204 -18.78 52.77 -8.03
CA LEU A 204 -18.06 52.42 -6.82
C LEU A 204 -18.47 53.37 -5.70
N SER A 205 -19.30 52.90 -4.77
CA SER A 205 -19.47 53.55 -3.47
C SER A 205 -19.76 52.50 -2.39
N PRO A 206 -18.86 52.32 -1.40
CA PRO A 206 -19.09 51.40 -0.31
C PRO A 206 -20.10 52.03 0.66
N PRO A 207 -21.19 51.35 1.02
CA PRO A 207 -22.06 51.87 2.04
C PRO A 207 -21.42 51.63 3.42
N SER A 208 -21.07 52.72 4.09
CA SER A 208 -20.75 52.74 5.51
C SER A 208 -22.01 52.42 6.31
N PHE A 209 -22.05 51.28 6.98
CA PHE A 209 -23.05 51.00 8.01
C PHE A 209 -22.34 50.81 9.34
N THR A 210 -22.53 51.81 10.18
CA THR A 210 -22.17 51.88 11.58
C THR A 210 -22.76 50.71 12.38
N ASN A 211 -21.88 50.06 13.15
CA ASN A 211 -22.22 49.18 14.26
C ASN A 211 -23.21 49.84 15.22
N VAL A 212 -24.40 49.26 15.37
CA VAL A 212 -25.28 49.52 16.51
C VAL A 212 -25.90 48.18 16.95
N PHE A 213 -25.33 47.60 18.02
CA PHE A 213 -26.01 46.65 18.88
C PHE A 213 -27.05 47.39 19.74
N PRO A 214 -28.20 46.77 20.06
CA PRO A 214 -28.48 46.50 21.48
C PRO A 214 -29.15 45.12 21.75
N PRO A 215 -29.26 44.71 23.03
CA PRO A 215 -29.15 43.31 23.45
C PRO A 215 -30.48 42.64 23.83
N GLY A 216 -30.42 41.30 23.91
CA GLY A 216 -31.09 40.50 24.93
C GLY A 216 -32.47 39.94 24.58
N GLY A 217 -32.54 38.62 24.40
CA GLY A 217 -33.80 37.88 24.32
C GLY A 217 -33.53 36.38 24.23
N SER A 218 -33.55 35.72 25.38
CA SER A 218 -33.57 34.25 25.53
C SER A 218 -34.84 33.69 24.91
N GLU A 219 -34.75 32.55 24.21
CA GLU A 219 -35.72 31.43 24.26
C GLU A 219 -35.36 30.34 23.22
N SER A 220 -35.07 29.11 23.69
CA SER A 220 -35.05 27.89 22.88
C SER A 220 -36.47 27.51 22.44
N PRO A 221 -36.68 26.80 21.32
CA PRO A 221 -37.04 25.38 21.45
C PRO A 221 -36.65 24.46 20.27
N MET A 222 -36.65 23.15 20.55
CA MET A 222 -36.56 22.03 19.60
C MET A 222 -37.85 21.18 19.74
N PRO A 223 -38.10 20.13 18.92
CA PRO A 223 -38.48 20.11 17.51
C PRO A 223 -39.89 19.50 17.28
N GLY A 224 -40.38 19.54 16.04
CA GLY A 224 -41.43 18.64 15.55
C GLY A 224 -42.37 19.28 14.54
N GLY A 225 -42.48 18.68 13.36
CA GLY A 225 -43.45 19.09 12.34
C GLY A 225 -43.15 18.54 10.96
N GLU A 226 -43.62 17.33 10.69
CA GLU A 226 -43.71 16.73 9.36
C GLU A 226 -44.60 17.58 8.44
N SER A 227 -44.19 17.78 7.19
CA SER A 227 -45.12 18.06 6.10
C SER A 227 -44.56 17.55 4.78
N THR A 228 -45.32 16.63 4.21
CA THR A 228 -45.18 15.96 2.92
C THR A 228 -45.30 16.94 1.75
N THR A 229 -44.37 16.90 0.79
CA THR A 229 -44.67 17.26 -0.61
C THR A 229 -43.79 16.47 -1.57
N SER A 230 -44.42 15.94 -2.61
CA SER A 230 -43.97 14.94 -3.57
C SER A 230 -43.18 15.50 -4.76
N SER A 231 -42.03 14.88 -5.02
CA SER A 231 -41.44 14.44 -6.31
C SER A 231 -41.56 15.30 -7.59
N ALA A 232 -40.40 15.78 -8.05
CA ALA A 232 -39.83 15.54 -9.39
C ALA A 232 -38.29 15.74 -9.24
N GLY A 233 -37.43 14.73 -9.33
CA GLY A 233 -37.06 14.01 -10.54
C GLY A 233 -35.61 14.33 -10.89
N SER A 234 -34.66 13.90 -10.04
CA SER A 234 -33.21 14.03 -10.26
C SER A 234 -32.63 12.65 -10.65
N PRO A 235 -31.72 12.55 -11.63
CA PRO A 235 -31.25 11.25 -12.12
C PRO A 235 -30.39 10.59 -11.06
N ARG A 236 -30.83 9.41 -10.60
CA ARG A 236 -30.05 8.58 -9.70
C ARG A 236 -28.87 8.00 -10.47
N PHE A 237 -27.68 8.48 -10.18
CA PHE A 237 -26.43 7.79 -10.48
C PHE A 237 -26.50 6.38 -9.85
N LEU A 238 -26.45 5.35 -10.70
CA LEU A 238 -26.31 3.96 -10.27
C LEU A 238 -24.87 3.73 -9.80
N GLY A 239 -24.55 4.16 -8.58
CA GLY A 239 -23.23 4.00 -7.96
C GLY A 239 -23.26 3.31 -6.59
N HIS A 240 -24.41 2.82 -6.11
CA HIS A 240 -24.57 2.35 -4.73
C HIS A 240 -25.02 0.88 -4.63
N GLY A 241 -24.35 -0.02 -5.37
CA GLY A 241 -24.78 -1.42 -5.45
C GLY A 241 -23.69 -2.50 -5.46
N LEU A 242 -22.41 -2.16 -5.27
CA LEU A 242 -21.31 -3.15 -5.31
C LEU A 242 -20.62 -3.39 -3.95
N ASN A 243 -20.81 -2.53 -2.95
CA ASN A 243 -20.07 -2.61 -1.67
C ASN A 243 -20.79 -3.38 -0.55
N GLU A 244 -22.09 -3.66 -0.67
CA GLU A 244 -22.86 -4.37 0.36
C GLU A 244 -22.69 -5.90 0.27
N ASN A 245 -22.22 -6.40 -0.88
CA ASN A 245 -22.00 -7.81 -1.13
C ASN A 245 -20.52 -8.20 -1.23
N LEU A 246 -19.60 -7.22 -1.28
CA LEU A 246 -18.17 -7.49 -1.46
C LEU A 246 -17.55 -8.15 -0.23
N ILE A 247 -17.91 -7.67 0.96
CA ILE A 247 -17.42 -8.18 2.26
C ILE A 247 -17.83 -9.65 2.49
N PRO A 248 -19.10 -10.07 2.36
CA PRO A 248 -19.48 -11.47 2.55
C PRO A 248 -18.92 -12.41 1.48
N ILE A 249 -18.75 -11.95 0.24
CA ILE A 249 -18.10 -12.72 -0.83
C ILE A 249 -16.63 -12.96 -0.49
N TYR A 250 -15.92 -11.92 -0.03
CA TYR A 250 -14.50 -12.04 0.35
C TYR A 250 -14.30 -12.98 1.55
N CYS A 251 -15.15 -12.88 2.58
CA CYS A 251 -15.12 -13.80 3.73
C CYS A 251 -15.39 -15.26 3.32
N SER A 252 -16.29 -15.49 2.36
CA SER A 252 -16.60 -16.84 1.86
C SER A 252 -15.42 -17.45 1.08
N ILE A 253 -14.74 -16.64 0.25
CA ILE A 253 -13.55 -17.06 -0.50
C ILE A 253 -12.39 -17.35 0.45
N LEU A 254 -12.13 -16.47 1.43
CA LEU A 254 -11.08 -16.70 2.43
C LEU A 254 -11.34 -17.97 3.24
N ALA A 255 -12.58 -18.21 3.65
CA ALA A 255 -12.94 -19.44 4.36
C ALA A 255 -12.67 -20.69 3.49
N ALA A 256 -13.02 -20.66 2.21
CA ALA A 256 -12.77 -21.77 1.29
C ALA A 256 -11.26 -22.04 1.09
N VAL A 257 -10.44 -20.99 0.99
CA VAL A 257 -8.98 -21.12 0.87
C VAL A 257 -8.38 -21.72 2.14
N VAL A 258 -8.82 -21.28 3.33
CA VAL A 258 -8.35 -21.82 4.61
C VAL A 258 -8.73 -23.29 4.76
N VAL A 259 -9.98 -23.66 4.44
CA VAL A 259 -10.42 -25.07 4.47
C VAL A 259 -9.64 -25.92 3.47
N GLY A 260 -9.37 -25.39 2.27
CA GLY A 260 -8.53 -26.04 1.26
C GLY A 260 -7.09 -26.28 1.73
N LEU A 261 -6.47 -25.30 2.39
CA LEU A 261 -5.11 -25.43 2.94
C LEU A 261 -5.06 -26.45 4.10
N VAL A 262 -6.06 -26.45 4.99
CA VAL A 262 -6.15 -27.44 6.07
C VAL A 262 -6.32 -28.84 5.49
N ALA A 263 -7.21 -29.02 4.51
CA ALA A 263 -7.40 -30.29 3.82
C ALA A 263 -6.12 -30.74 3.09
N TYR A 264 -5.40 -29.82 2.44
CA TYR A 264 -4.12 -30.10 1.81
C TYR A 264 -3.06 -30.54 2.82
N ILE A 265 -2.94 -29.88 3.98
CA ILE A 265 -1.99 -30.27 5.04
C ILE A 265 -2.36 -31.64 5.61
N VAL A 266 -3.65 -31.91 5.84
CA VAL A 266 -4.13 -33.23 6.30
C VAL A 266 -3.86 -34.30 5.25
N PHE A 267 -4.12 -34.03 3.97
CA PHE A 267 -3.85 -34.97 2.89
C PHE A 267 -2.35 -35.22 2.72
N LYS A 268 -1.52 -34.18 2.81
CA LYS A 268 -0.06 -34.28 2.76
C LYS A 268 0.49 -35.07 3.95
N ARG A 269 -0.04 -34.83 5.17
CA ARG A 269 0.30 -35.63 6.36
C ARG A 269 -0.18 -37.07 6.24
N TRP A 270 -1.38 -37.30 5.73
CA TRP A 270 -1.94 -38.63 5.49
C TRP A 270 -1.10 -39.40 4.48
N ASN A 271 -0.73 -38.76 3.37
CA ASN A 271 0.06 -39.38 2.32
C ASN A 271 1.51 -39.64 2.78
N SER A 272 2.07 -38.75 3.61
CA SER A 272 3.36 -38.97 4.28
C SER A 272 3.31 -40.16 5.25
N CYS A 273 2.25 -40.27 6.05
CA CYS A 273 2.03 -41.43 6.92
C CYS A 273 1.79 -42.73 6.13
N LYS A 274 1.08 -42.65 4.99
CA LYS A 274 0.85 -43.80 4.09
C LYS A 274 2.16 -44.32 3.50
N GLN A 275 3.04 -43.43 3.04
CA GLN A 275 4.38 -43.77 2.55
C GLN A 275 5.25 -44.37 3.67
N ASN A 276 5.20 -43.80 4.88
CA ASN A 276 6.00 -44.28 6.01
C ASN A 276 5.53 -45.66 6.53
N LYS A 277 4.23 -45.98 6.40
CA LYS A 277 3.67 -47.29 6.75
C LYS A 277 4.11 -48.41 5.80
N GLN A 278 4.34 -48.11 4.51
CA GLN A 278 4.90 -49.08 3.56
C GLN A 278 6.40 -49.34 3.84
N ALA A 279 7.16 -48.31 4.21
CA ALA A 279 8.58 -48.44 4.59
C ALA A 279 8.80 -49.25 5.89
N ALA A 280 7.86 -49.20 6.85
CA ALA A 280 7.92 -50.01 8.08
C ALA A 280 7.57 -51.49 7.83
N ASN A 281 6.60 -51.78 6.97
CA ASN A 281 6.24 -53.16 6.62
C ASN A 281 7.36 -53.88 5.83
N ASN A 282 8.07 -53.16 4.96
CA ASN A 282 9.21 -53.72 4.23
C ASN A 282 10.40 -54.03 5.15
N ARG A 283 10.63 -53.24 6.23
CA ARG A 283 11.66 -53.54 7.24
C ARG A 283 11.30 -54.73 8.15
N ALA A 284 10.02 -54.99 8.39
CA ALA A 284 9.57 -56.14 9.18
C ALA A 284 9.68 -57.48 8.42
N ALA A 285 9.64 -57.46 7.08
CA ALA A 285 9.82 -58.65 6.24
C ALA A 285 11.29 -59.11 6.15
N THR A 286 12.26 -58.21 6.31
CA THR A 286 13.71 -58.53 6.25
C THR A 286 14.27 -59.11 7.55
N ASN A 287 13.58 -58.98 8.69
CA ASN A 287 14.12 -59.38 10.00
C ASN A 287 13.70 -60.79 10.47
N ASN A 288 13.01 -61.57 9.63
CA ASN A 288 12.55 -62.94 9.96
C ASN A 288 13.23 -64.06 9.16
N GLN A 289 14.34 -63.80 8.48
CA GLN A 289 15.13 -64.85 7.79
C GLN A 289 16.54 -64.93 8.38
N MET A 290 16.68 -65.54 9.56
CA MET A 290 17.96 -66.00 10.11
C MET A 290 18.08 -67.51 9.92
N VAL A 291 18.84 -67.97 8.92
CA VAL A 291 19.51 -69.28 8.91
C VAL A 291 20.84 -69.15 8.13
N THR A 292 21.94 -69.19 8.87
CA THR A 292 23.31 -69.57 8.43
C THR A 292 23.47 -71.09 8.40
N PRO A 293 24.57 -71.66 7.88
CA PRO A 293 25.40 -71.35 6.70
C PRO A 293 25.47 -72.60 5.78
N GLU A 294 26.30 -72.62 4.73
CA GLU A 294 27.06 -73.76 4.16
C GLU A 294 27.28 -73.58 2.65
N GLY A 295 28.50 -73.91 2.20
CA GLY A 295 28.71 -74.57 0.90
C GLY A 295 28.69 -73.73 -0.39
N GLU A 296 29.89 -73.33 -0.81
CA GLU A 296 30.48 -73.67 -2.12
C GLU A 296 29.85 -73.27 -3.48
N LYS A 297 30.72 -72.62 -4.29
CA LYS A 297 31.00 -72.83 -5.73
C LYS A 297 30.01 -72.31 -6.81
N LEU A 298 30.53 -71.28 -7.50
CA LEU A 298 30.54 -71.00 -8.96
C LEU A 298 29.30 -70.41 -9.67
N HIS A 299 29.60 -69.25 -10.26
CA HIS A 299 29.25 -68.72 -11.59
C HIS A 299 27.81 -68.35 -11.96
N SER A 300 27.70 -67.02 -12.22
CA SER A 300 26.94 -66.34 -13.27
C SER A 300 25.41 -66.36 -13.13
N ASP A 301 24.67 -65.26 -13.19
CA ASP A 301 24.71 -64.22 -14.24
C ASP A 301 24.01 -62.91 -13.78
N SER A 302 24.35 -61.86 -14.51
CA SER A 302 23.95 -60.44 -14.55
C SER A 302 22.62 -59.97 -13.91
N GLY A 303 22.71 -58.81 -13.26
CA GLY A 303 21.57 -57.96 -12.87
C GLY A 303 22.03 -56.61 -12.31
N ILE A 304 22.53 -55.72 -13.17
CA ILE A 304 22.81 -54.32 -12.80
C ILE A 304 21.51 -53.51 -12.85
N SER A 305 21.03 -53.08 -11.69
CA SER A 305 19.94 -52.10 -11.59
C SER A 305 20.54 -50.71 -11.32
N VAL A 306 20.27 -49.79 -12.22
CA VAL A 306 20.66 -48.38 -12.23
C VAL A 306 19.77 -47.60 -11.24
N ASP A 307 20.39 -46.72 -10.45
CA ASP A 307 19.73 -45.85 -9.48
C ASP A 307 19.02 -44.68 -10.20
N SER A 308 17.69 -44.61 -10.09
CA SER A 308 16.82 -43.68 -10.84
C SER A 308 16.73 -42.26 -10.25
N GLN A 309 17.79 -41.71 -9.67
CA GLN A 309 17.75 -40.34 -9.11
C GLN A 309 18.32 -39.25 -10.01
N SER A 310 18.89 -39.55 -11.18
CA SER A 310 19.51 -38.54 -12.05
C SER A 310 18.66 -38.06 -13.24
N LEU A 311 17.48 -38.63 -13.48
CA LEU A 311 16.66 -38.26 -14.65
C LEU A 311 15.68 -37.10 -14.41
N GLN A 312 15.44 -36.70 -13.16
CA GLN A 312 14.44 -35.68 -12.84
C GLN A 312 15.04 -34.27 -12.71
N GLU A 313 16.32 -34.13 -12.38
CA GLU A 313 17.00 -32.83 -12.35
C GLU A 313 17.32 -32.31 -13.77
N GLN A 314 17.61 -33.19 -14.73
CA GLN A 314 17.91 -32.74 -16.11
C GLN A 314 16.67 -32.21 -16.84
N GLN A 315 15.47 -32.74 -16.54
CA GLN A 315 14.24 -32.30 -17.18
C GLN A 315 13.75 -30.93 -16.65
N GLN A 316 14.12 -30.58 -15.42
CA GLN A 316 13.74 -29.30 -14.81
C GLN A 316 14.60 -28.13 -15.29
N GLN A 317 15.90 -28.37 -15.58
CA GLN A 317 16.77 -27.37 -16.21
C GLN A 317 16.40 -27.10 -17.68
N GLN A 318 15.91 -28.11 -18.41
CA GLN A 318 15.52 -27.94 -19.81
C GLN A 318 14.20 -27.18 -19.97
N LEU A 319 13.27 -27.26 -19.02
CA LEU A 319 12.04 -26.45 -19.01
C LEU A 319 12.30 -24.98 -18.62
N GLN A 320 13.28 -24.69 -17.76
CA GLN A 320 13.65 -23.31 -17.43
C GLN A 320 14.39 -22.61 -18.57
N ALA A 321 15.24 -23.33 -19.32
CA ALA A 321 15.87 -22.78 -20.53
C ALA A 321 14.87 -22.48 -21.66
N GLN A 322 13.69 -23.12 -21.67
CA GLN A 322 12.65 -22.89 -22.67
C GLN A 322 11.67 -21.75 -22.30
N ALA A 323 11.60 -21.37 -21.02
CA ALA A 323 10.78 -20.24 -20.56
C ALA A 323 11.48 -18.88 -20.71
N GLU A 324 12.81 -18.85 -20.80
CA GLU A 324 13.58 -17.61 -20.94
C GLU A 324 13.76 -17.15 -22.41
N VAL A 325 13.37 -17.99 -23.38
CA VAL A 325 13.47 -17.67 -24.82
C VAL A 325 12.17 -17.08 -25.41
N GLN A 326 11.07 -16.99 -24.63
CA GLN A 326 9.78 -16.50 -25.13
C GLN A 326 9.36 -15.11 -24.60
N ALA A 327 10.32 -14.29 -24.17
CA ALA A 327 10.07 -12.89 -23.82
C ALA A 327 11.13 -11.94 -24.43
N GLN A 328 11.23 -11.92 -25.76
CA GLN A 328 11.74 -10.75 -26.49
C GLN A 328 11.20 -10.75 -27.94
N PRO A 329 10.76 -9.59 -28.48
CA PRO A 329 10.22 -9.54 -29.84
C PRO A 329 11.36 -9.32 -30.84
N SER A 330 11.48 -10.20 -31.83
CA SER A 330 12.34 -9.98 -32.99
C SER A 330 11.60 -10.23 -34.30
N HIS A 331 11.45 -9.11 -35.02
CA HIS A 331 11.29 -8.94 -36.46
C HIS A 331 12.00 -9.99 -37.34
N SER A 332 11.29 -10.53 -38.33
CA SER A 332 11.68 -10.72 -39.75
C SER A 332 10.51 -11.43 -40.45
N GLY A 333 10.06 -11.14 -41.68
CA GLY A 333 10.69 -10.51 -42.84
C GLY A 333 10.81 -11.55 -43.97
N THR A 334 9.89 -11.53 -44.93
CA THR A 334 10.04 -12.09 -46.29
C THR A 334 9.16 -11.28 -47.24
N GLN A 335 9.52 -10.92 -48.46
CA GLN A 335 10.77 -10.80 -49.22
C GLN A 335 10.31 -10.18 -50.55
N ASP A 336 10.88 -9.07 -50.99
CA ASP A 336 10.88 -8.70 -52.40
C ASP A 336 12.15 -7.91 -52.71
N GLN A 337 12.74 -8.23 -53.86
CA GLN A 337 14.15 -8.01 -54.19
C GLN A 337 14.29 -7.08 -55.41
N ILE A 338 15.36 -6.25 -55.39
CA ILE A 338 16.16 -5.73 -56.53
C ILE A 338 15.52 -4.52 -57.26
N VAL A 339 16.15 -3.34 -57.44
CA VAL A 339 17.49 -2.97 -57.97
C VAL A 339 17.96 -1.61 -57.42
N VAL A 340 19.25 -1.49 -57.09
CA VAL A 340 19.96 -0.23 -56.84
C VAL A 340 20.51 0.36 -58.15
N ARG A 341 20.39 1.69 -58.33
CA ARG A 341 21.37 2.46 -59.11
C ARG A 341 21.70 3.79 -58.42
N VAL A 342 23.00 4.04 -58.35
CA VAL A 342 23.74 5.18 -57.77
C VAL A 342 23.90 6.29 -58.81
N ASP A 343 23.95 7.53 -58.33
CA ASP A 343 24.64 8.75 -58.83
C ASP A 343 23.72 9.95 -58.50
N GLY A 344 24.12 11.09 -57.94
CA GLY A 344 25.39 11.70 -57.60
C GLY A 344 25.05 13.14 -57.15
N GLY A 345 25.82 13.73 -56.24
CA GLY A 345 25.66 15.15 -55.85
C GLY A 345 25.93 16.12 -57.01
N PRO A 346 25.74 17.45 -56.80
CA PRO A 346 26.76 18.20 -56.06
C PRO A 346 26.26 19.35 -55.15
N GLN A 347 27.00 19.50 -54.04
CA GLN A 347 27.60 20.69 -53.42
C GLN A 347 27.10 22.12 -53.77
N LEU A 348 26.96 22.95 -52.73
CA LEU A 348 27.35 24.40 -52.54
C LEU A 348 26.47 24.96 -51.39
N ASP A 349 26.85 25.83 -50.44
CA ASP A 349 28.07 26.55 -50.12
C ASP A 349 27.85 27.23 -48.73
N THR A 350 28.88 27.32 -47.90
CA THR A 350 29.05 28.28 -46.77
C THR A 350 30.56 28.26 -46.46
N PRO A 351 31.26 29.33 -45.99
CA PRO A 351 30.82 30.56 -45.31
C PRO A 351 31.61 31.81 -45.83
N PRO A 352 31.87 32.96 -45.11
CA PRO A 352 32.42 33.11 -43.74
C PRO A 352 31.80 34.27 -42.89
N PRO A 353 32.25 34.49 -41.63
CA PRO A 353 31.62 35.40 -40.67
C PRO A 353 32.21 36.82 -40.71
N GLY A 354 31.47 37.80 -40.20
CA GLY A 354 31.96 39.16 -40.05
C GLY A 354 31.03 40.08 -39.25
N VAL A 355 31.53 40.45 -38.06
CA VAL A 355 31.09 41.48 -37.10
C VAL A 355 29.93 41.14 -36.18
#